data_AF-A0A8K9XJQ4-F1
#
_entry.id   AF-A0A8K9XJQ4-F1
#
_cell.length_a   1.000
_cell.length_b   1.000
_cell.length_c   1.000
_cell.angle_alpha   90.00
_cell.angle_beta   90.00
_cell.angle_gamma   90.00
#
_symmetry.space_group_name_H-M   'P 1'
#
loop_
_entity.id
_entity.type
_entity.pdbx_description
1 polymer ?
#
loop_
_entity_poly.entity_id
_entity_poly.type
_entity_poly.pdbx_seq_one_letter_code
_entity_poly.pdbx_strand_id
1 'polypeptide(L)'
;MLQECTNKCCDAATCKLTWGSACAQGACCKDCKVSPAAVGLQNQYCNGSTSYCPSDFYIMDGLLCENNAAYCYEGRCQTYDYQCKHLFETGTK
;
A
#
# COMPACT_ATOMS: atom_id res chain seq x y z
N MET A 1 18.60 23.06 7.72
CA MET A 1 17.15 23.04 7.99
C MET A 1 16.92 21.85 8.90
N LEU A 2 16.58 22.06 10.18
CA LEU A 2 16.24 20.96 11.09
C LEU A 2 14.88 20.42 10.66
N GLN A 3 14.84 19.17 10.21
CA GLN A 3 13.58 18.50 9.90
C GLN A 3 12.89 18.20 11.22
N GLU A 4 11.90 19.01 11.59
CA GLU A 4 11.06 18.79 12.76
C GLU A 4 10.29 17.47 12.56
N CYS A 5 10.59 16.47 13.39
CA CYS A 5 9.86 15.21 13.39
C CYS A 5 8.49 15.44 14.05
N THR A 6 7.45 15.65 13.24
CA THR A 6 6.06 15.86 13.70
C THR A 6 5.31 14.55 13.97
N ASN A 7 6.01 13.41 14.00
CA ASN A 7 5.40 12.10 14.12
C ASN A 7 5.04 11.77 15.57
N LYS A 8 3.76 11.94 15.94
CA LYS A 8 3.24 11.61 17.28
C LYS A 8 3.48 10.15 17.75
N CYS A 9 3.77 9.25 16.82
CA CYS A 9 4.01 7.84 17.11
C CYS A 9 5.50 7.54 17.40
N CYS A 10 6.41 8.49 17.15
CA CYS A 10 7.86 8.34 17.31
C CYS A 10 8.43 9.48 18.14
N ASP A 11 9.15 9.14 19.21
CA ASP A 11 9.95 10.09 19.96
C ASP A 11 11.15 10.53 19.13
N ALA A 12 11.18 11.80 18.75
CA ALA A 12 12.19 12.37 17.86
C ALA A 12 13.61 12.38 18.46
N ALA A 13 13.72 12.48 19.79
CA ALA A 13 15.01 12.55 20.46
C ALA A 13 15.68 11.17 20.57
N THR A 14 14.88 10.12 20.65
CA THR A 14 15.35 8.74 20.89
C THR A 14 15.15 7.80 19.71
N CYS A 15 14.42 8.22 18.68
CA CYS A 15 13.99 7.39 17.55
C CYS A 15 13.23 6.13 17.98
N LYS A 16 12.53 6.19 19.12
CA LYS A 16 11.75 5.07 19.67
C LYS A 16 10.26 5.33 19.53
N LEU A 17 9.48 4.26 19.47
CA LEU A 17 8.04 4.36 19.48
C LEU A 17 7.56 4.94 20.81
N THR A 18 6.58 5.83 20.74
CA THR A 18 5.88 6.32 21.93
C THR A 18 5.06 5.20 22.57
N TRP A 19 4.77 5.33 23.86
CA TRP A 19 4.04 4.29 24.59
C TRP A 19 2.67 4.02 23.94
N GLY A 20 2.38 2.74 23.67
CA GLY A 20 1.15 2.31 23.01
C GLY A 20 1.17 2.38 21.47
N SER A 21 2.23 2.91 20.85
CA SER A 21 2.40 2.89 19.39
C SER A 21 2.97 1.55 18.94
N ALA A 22 2.35 0.93 17.93
CA ALA A 22 2.85 -0.29 17.28
C ALA A 22 3.68 0.02 16.03
N CYS A 23 3.49 1.20 15.44
CA CYS A 23 4.24 1.68 14.29
C CYS A 23 4.28 3.21 14.26
N ALA A 24 5.22 3.76 13.50
CA ALA A 24 5.28 5.20 13.23
C ALA A 24 5.38 5.52 11.73
N GLN A 25 5.82 4.57 10.90
CA GLN A 25 6.10 4.78 9.48
C GLN A 25 5.70 3.54 8.66
N GLY A 26 5.52 3.74 7.35
CA GLY A 26 5.13 2.71 6.40
C GLY A 26 3.66 2.80 5.97
N ALA A 27 3.36 2.33 4.75
CA ALA A 27 2.03 2.44 4.13
C ALA A 27 0.91 1.71 4.91
N CYS A 28 1.27 0.74 5.74
CA CYS A 28 0.36 0.02 6.63
C CYS A 28 0.32 0.60 8.05
N CYS A 29 0.88 1.78 8.31
CA CYS A 29 0.77 2.45 9.60
C CYS A 29 -0.33 3.50 9.58
N LYS A 30 -1.40 3.28 10.36
CA LYS A 30 -2.49 4.24 10.53
C LYS A 30 -2.75 4.47 12.01
N ASP A 31 -2.75 5.73 12.42
CA ASP A 31 -2.99 6.13 13.82
C ASP A 31 -2.09 5.39 14.83
N CYS A 32 -0.80 5.26 14.49
CA CYS A 32 0.21 4.54 15.28
C CYS A 32 -0.05 3.03 15.45
N LYS A 33 -0.96 2.45 14.66
CA LYS A 33 -1.31 1.03 14.65
C LYS A 33 -1.05 0.42 13.29
N VAL A 34 -0.67 -0.85 13.28
CA VAL A 34 -0.58 -1.62 12.04
C VAL A 34 -2.01 -1.84 11.53
N SER A 35 -2.25 -1.46 10.28
CA SER A 35 -3.51 -1.68 9.60
C SER A 35 -3.85 -3.18 9.58
N PRO A 36 -5.11 -3.57 9.85
CA PRO A 36 -5.52 -4.96 9.79
C PRO A 36 -5.28 -5.56 8.41
N ALA A 37 -5.24 -6.89 8.35
CA ALA A 37 -4.99 -7.60 7.11
C ALA A 37 -6.05 -7.23 6.05
N ALA A 38 -5.64 -6.50 5.02
CA ALA A 38 -6.53 -5.99 3.99
C ALA A 38 -5.76 -5.78 2.69
N VAL A 39 -6.41 -6.11 1.57
CA VAL A 39 -5.94 -5.77 0.22
C VAL A 39 -6.31 -4.31 -0.02
N GLY A 40 -5.31 -3.43 -0.11
CA GLY A 40 -5.51 -2.05 -0.54
C GLY A 40 -5.84 -1.98 -2.04
N LEU A 41 -6.47 -0.89 -2.46
CA LEU A 41 -6.87 -0.56 -3.85
C LEU A 41 -5.71 -0.51 -4.88
N GLN A 42 -4.47 -0.77 -4.48
CA GLN A 42 -3.27 -0.74 -5.34
C GLN A 42 -2.36 -1.97 -5.13
N ASN A 43 -2.94 -3.16 -4.95
CA ASN A 43 -2.20 -4.44 -4.78
C ASN A 43 -1.20 -4.46 -3.61
N GLN A 44 -1.29 -3.50 -2.69
CA GLN A 44 -0.50 -3.46 -1.47
C GLN A 44 -1.31 -4.12 -0.36
N TYR A 45 -0.84 -5.30 0.08
CA TYR A 45 -1.44 -6.05 1.17
C TYR A 45 -0.73 -5.72 2.47
N CYS A 46 -1.49 -5.25 3.46
CA CYS A 46 -1.05 -5.24 4.85
C CYS A 46 -1.31 -6.63 5.42
N ASN A 47 -0.32 -7.26 6.06
CA ASN A 47 -0.48 -8.58 6.68
C ASN A 47 -1.03 -8.52 8.11
N GLY A 48 -1.29 -7.32 8.65
CA GLY A 48 -1.74 -7.10 10.02
C GLY A 48 -0.63 -7.12 11.08
N SER A 49 0.60 -7.46 10.71
CA SER A 49 1.73 -7.63 11.63
C SER A 49 2.86 -6.61 11.40
N THR A 50 3.02 -6.09 10.18
CA THR A 50 4.07 -5.14 9.83
C THR A 50 3.52 -3.83 9.26
N SER A 51 4.17 -2.71 9.61
CA SER A 51 3.80 -1.39 9.09
C SER A 51 4.29 -1.13 7.67
N TYR A 52 5.18 -1.98 7.17
CA TYR A 52 5.65 -2.00 5.79
C TYR A 52 4.90 -3.06 4.99
N CYS A 53 4.51 -2.71 3.77
CA CYS A 53 4.01 -3.69 2.81
C CYS A 53 5.14 -4.63 2.40
N PRO A 54 4.87 -5.94 2.24
CA PRO A 54 5.82 -6.84 1.59
C PRO A 54 6.15 -6.31 0.20
N SER A 55 7.43 -6.24 -0.15
CA SER A 55 7.86 -5.91 -1.51
C SER A 55 7.35 -7.00 -2.45
N ASP A 56 6.49 -6.61 -3.37
CA ASP A 56 5.95 -7.38 -4.48
C ASP A 56 5.41 -8.78 -4.13
N PHE A 57 4.09 -8.86 -3.96
CA PHE A 57 3.41 -10.12 -4.25
C PHE A 57 3.56 -10.38 -5.76
N TYR A 58 4.32 -11.40 -6.13
CA TYR A 58 4.25 -11.94 -7.49
C TYR A 58 2.85 -12.53 -7.68
N ILE A 59 1.95 -11.73 -8.27
CA ILE A 59 0.65 -12.23 -8.69
C ILE A 59 0.89 -12.96 -9.99
N MET A 60 0.66 -14.27 -9.99
CA MET A 60 0.78 -15.12 -11.18
C MET A 60 -0.08 -14.53 -12.31
N ASP A 61 0.52 -14.38 -13.48
CA ASP A 61 -0.22 -14.02 -14.69
C ASP A 61 -1.33 -15.03 -14.94
N GLY A 62 -2.50 -14.55 -15.34
CA GLY A 62 -3.69 -15.36 -15.59
C GLY A 62 -4.55 -15.65 -14.36
N LEU A 63 -4.17 -15.21 -13.17
CA LEU A 63 -5.06 -15.30 -11.99
C LEU A 63 -6.31 -14.44 -12.21
N LEU A 64 -7.49 -15.00 -11.97
CA LEU A 64 -8.75 -14.26 -12.07
C LEU A 64 -8.84 -13.17 -10.97
N CYS A 65 -9.32 -11.99 -11.37
CA CYS A 65 -9.54 -10.83 -10.50
C CYS A 65 -10.85 -10.10 -10.89
N GLU A 66 -11.26 -9.09 -10.12
CA GLU A 66 -12.50 -8.32 -10.35
C GLU A 66 -13.74 -9.21 -10.47
N ASN A 67 -14.03 -10.03 -9.45
CA ASN A 67 -15.14 -11.00 -9.49
C ASN A 67 -15.12 -11.93 -10.72
N ASN A 68 -13.92 -12.38 -11.12
CA ASN A 68 -13.67 -13.20 -12.31
C ASN A 68 -13.97 -12.51 -13.66
N ALA A 69 -14.09 -11.18 -13.69
CA ALA A 69 -14.28 -10.41 -14.92
C ALA A 69 -12.95 -10.05 -15.62
N ALA A 70 -11.81 -10.19 -14.94
CA ALA A 70 -10.50 -9.83 -15.46
C ALA A 70 -9.42 -10.83 -15.01
N TYR A 71 -8.21 -10.67 -15.57
CA TYR A 71 -7.04 -11.46 -15.20
C TYR A 71 -5.89 -10.56 -14.76
N CYS A 72 -5.06 -11.07 -13.86
CA CYS A 72 -3.81 -10.44 -13.46
C CYS A 72 -2.76 -10.63 -14.55
N TYR A 73 -2.02 -9.57 -14.86
CA TYR A 73 -0.87 -9.57 -15.74
C TYR A 73 0.14 -8.54 -15.24
N GLU A 74 1.40 -8.93 -15.10
CA GLU A 74 2.49 -8.10 -14.56
C GLU A 74 2.15 -7.47 -13.19
N GLY A 75 1.55 -8.28 -12.31
CA GLY A 75 1.21 -7.83 -10.96
C GLY A 75 0.04 -6.82 -10.90
N ARG A 76 -0.76 -6.66 -11.96
CA ARG A 76 -1.93 -5.76 -12.00
C ARG A 76 -3.16 -6.47 -12.58
N CYS A 77 -4.35 -6.14 -12.08
CA CYS A 77 -5.61 -6.65 -12.64
C CYS A 77 -5.95 -5.88 -13.92
N GLN A 78 -5.98 -6.57 -15.07
CA GLN A 78 -6.19 -5.97 -16.39
C GLN A 78 -7.68 -5.80 -16.69
N THR A 79 -8.31 -4.78 -16.09
CA THR A 79 -9.73 -4.48 -16.35
C THR A 79 -9.90 -3.61 -17.60
N TYR A 80 -11.09 -3.64 -18.21
CA TYR A 80 -11.43 -2.77 -19.34
C TYR A 80 -11.24 -1.29 -18.99
N ASP A 81 -11.73 -0.86 -17.83
CA ASP A 81 -11.59 0.51 -17.34
C ASP A 81 -10.13 0.91 -17.18
N TYR A 82 -9.29 0.02 -16.65
CA TYR A 82 -7.85 0.26 -16.51
C TYR A 82 -7.19 0.47 -17.88
N GLN A 83 -7.51 -0.36 -18.87
CA GLN A 83 -6.99 -0.23 -20.23
C GLN A 83 -7.45 1.08 -20.89
N CYS A 84 -8.73 1.44 -20.75
CA CYS A 84 -9.26 2.70 -21.26
C CYS A 84 -8.55 3.91 -20.64
N LYS A 85 -8.38 3.92 -19.31
CA LYS A 85 -7.65 5.00 -18.64
C LYS A 85 -6.20 5.10 -19.12
N HIS A 86 -5.51 3.96 -19.20
CA HIS A 86 -4.12 3.94 -19.63
C HIS A 86 -3.94 4.46 -21.07
N LEU A 87 -4.84 4.07 -21.98
CA LEU A 87 -4.78 4.44 -23.40
C LEU A 87 -5.26 5.88 -23.67
N PHE A 88 -6.30 6.34 -22.97
CA PHE A 88 -6.98 7.59 -23.31
C PHE A 88 -6.70 8.74 -22.33
N GLU A 89 -6.40 8.49 -21.06
CA GLU A 89 -6.07 9.57 -20.10
C GLU A 89 -4.60 10.03 -20.23
N THR A 90 -3.73 9.25 -20.89
CA THR A 90 -2.37 9.69 -21.27
C THR A 90 -2.35 10.54 -22.56
N GLY A 91 -3.53 10.83 -23.14
CA GLY A 91 -3.71 11.56 -24.39
C GLY A 91 -3.89 13.09 -24.26
N THR A 92 -3.81 13.68 -23.07
CA THR A 92 -3.77 15.16 -22.93
C THR A 92 -2.33 15.66 -22.94
N LYS A 93 -1.84 15.98 -24.15
CA LYS A 93 -0.82 17.01 -24.40
C LYS A 93 -1.44 18.13 -25.21
#